data_AF-A0A661V3F4-F1
#
_entry.id   AF-A0A661V3F4-F1
#
_cell.length_a   1.000
_cell.length_b   1.000
_cell.length_c   1.000
_cell.angle_alpha   90.00
_cell.angle_beta   90.00
_cell.angle_gamma   90.00
#
_symmetry.space_group_name_H-M   'P 1'
#
loop_
_entity.id
_entity.type
_entity.pdbx_description
1 polymer ?
#
loop_
_entity_poly.entity_id
_entity_poly.type
_entity_poly.pdbx_seq_one_letter_code
_entity_poly.pdbx_strand_id
1 'polypeptide(L)'
;MGIAVGMAVLALGLVGMVTSLAGSAGVGLVCFWSAQGPVCVERTIPTGPRMRDQGKQARALLKALLAGPTAGETRQGIWSAIPPGTALDAPREVTEMQSNGIVVVRLKAPPGAWRELDHETFEIIVRQIGGTLEPLEWRELYIQTWDPIAGEFVPLADLLPPIPAPRKETLLSDEERGEEISAPLATAGGQPPAPGQGQPRGALSGKTVYVSAGHGWQWNDYVNDWRTQRPPYPNPPYVGPIIEDHNNAEAVNQYLLHYLWNAGAQVWPVRERDMSGAEVVVDNDDPGPGAGYTESGLWTTAAVTGTGYAGTDYRFATTVTGTPTAAAVWTATLPTDGRYAVYVWYRPGYGRAPDARYTIHHAGGETVVSVNQQHHGLTWHYVGSYGFRGGRVACVTLTNQSAVTGAVVVADAVRFGGGTFNDLEHIQTDATYPPDKPWWEIAAFYYTQRA
;
A
#
# COMPACT_ATOMS: atom_id res chain seq x y z
N MET A 1 -44.61 -25.60 -31.15
CA MET A 1 -44.16 -25.71 -32.56
C MET A 1 -42.65 -25.83 -32.52
N GLY A 2 -42.11 -27.01 -32.86
CA GLY A 2 -40.66 -27.25 -32.98
C GLY A 2 -40.03 -26.33 -34.02
N ILE A 3 -38.71 -26.20 -34.05
CA ILE A 3 -37.86 -27.14 -34.79
C ILE A 3 -36.44 -27.10 -34.23
N ALA A 4 -35.94 -28.29 -33.89
CA ALA A 4 -34.52 -28.61 -33.77
C ALA A 4 -34.03 -29.18 -35.11
N VAL A 5 -32.81 -28.82 -35.53
CA VAL A 5 -32.02 -29.49 -36.57
C VAL A 5 -30.57 -29.33 -36.12
N GLY A 6 -29.71 -30.34 -35.99
CA GLY A 6 -29.75 -31.73 -36.44
C GLY A 6 -28.32 -32.07 -36.86
N MET A 7 -27.61 -32.85 -36.02
CA MET A 7 -26.31 -33.42 -36.32
C MET A 7 -26.39 -34.29 -37.58
N ALA A 8 -25.38 -34.18 -38.45
CA ALA A 8 -25.12 -35.17 -39.50
C ALA A 8 -23.78 -35.85 -39.20
N VAL A 9 -23.87 -37.09 -38.73
CA VAL A 9 -22.81 -38.09 -38.71
C VAL A 9 -22.74 -38.71 -40.10
N LEU A 10 -21.55 -38.74 -40.71
CA LEU A 10 -21.26 -39.60 -41.84
C LEU A 10 -20.05 -40.47 -41.50
N ALA A 11 -20.30 -41.77 -41.32
CA ALA A 11 -19.30 -42.80 -41.24
C ALA A 11 -19.37 -43.63 -42.53
N LEU A 12 -18.24 -43.85 -43.20
CA LEU A 12 -18.00 -45.02 -44.04
C LEU A 12 -16.50 -45.15 -44.32
N GLY A 13 -15.91 -46.31 -44.03
CA GLY A 13 -14.53 -46.61 -44.43
C GLY A 13 -13.88 -47.80 -43.71
N LEU A 14 -14.15 -48.99 -44.23
CA LEU A 14 -13.47 -50.29 -44.12
C LEU A 14 -12.28 -50.51 -43.15
N VAL A 15 -12.38 -51.66 -42.46
CA VAL A 15 -11.33 -52.37 -41.73
C VAL A 15 -10.16 -52.74 -42.65
N GLY A 16 -8.97 -52.27 -42.30
CA GLY A 16 -7.69 -52.87 -42.70
C GLY A 16 -6.83 -53.04 -41.45
N MET A 17 -6.57 -54.29 -41.05
CA MET A 17 -5.57 -54.58 -40.02
C MET A 17 -4.19 -54.20 -40.55
N VAL A 18 -3.62 -53.12 -40.01
CA VAL A 18 -2.18 -52.90 -39.99
C VAL A 18 -1.79 -52.71 -38.53
N THR A 19 -1.07 -53.68 -37.99
CA THR A 19 -0.35 -53.55 -36.73
C THR A 19 0.70 -52.45 -36.88
N SER A 20 0.37 -51.25 -36.41
CA SER A 20 1.32 -50.14 -36.22
C SER A 20 1.26 -49.73 -34.75
N LEU A 21 2.36 -49.98 -34.03
CA LEU A 21 2.63 -49.41 -32.71
C LEU A 21 2.92 -47.91 -32.88
N ALA A 22 1.92 -47.12 -33.25
CA ALA A 22 2.00 -45.66 -33.19
C ALA A 22 1.43 -45.21 -31.85
N GLY A 23 2.29 -44.64 -30.99
CA GLY A 23 1.82 -43.98 -29.77
C GLY A 23 0.82 -42.89 -30.11
N SER A 24 -0.31 -42.82 -29.41
CA SER A 24 -1.26 -41.71 -29.52
C SER A 24 -0.54 -40.40 -29.18
N ALA A 25 -0.57 -39.44 -30.10
CA ALA A 25 -0.13 -38.08 -29.84
C ALA A 25 -1.35 -37.21 -29.50
N GLY A 26 -1.21 -36.37 -28.50
CA GLY A 26 -2.25 -35.46 -28.02
C GLY A 26 -1.88 -34.02 -28.32
N VAL A 27 -2.78 -33.10 -28.00
CA VAL A 27 -2.58 -31.66 -28.22
C VAL A 27 -2.30 -30.99 -26.88
N GLY A 28 -1.25 -30.18 -26.80
CA GLY A 28 -0.91 -29.36 -25.64
C GLY A 28 -0.76 -27.89 -26.03
N LEU A 29 -1.07 -26.97 -25.12
CA LEU A 29 -0.92 -25.54 -25.32
C LEU A 29 0.49 -25.09 -24.91
N VAL A 30 1.13 -24.30 -25.77
CA VAL A 30 2.46 -23.71 -25.54
C VAL A 30 2.37 -22.20 -25.70
N CYS A 31 2.83 -21.45 -24.70
CA CYS A 31 2.63 -20.00 -24.64
C CYS A 31 3.88 -19.22 -25.06
N PHE A 32 3.68 -18.36 -26.05
CA PHE A 32 4.63 -17.40 -26.59
C PHE A 32 4.16 -15.97 -26.30
N TRP A 33 4.75 -14.99 -26.98
CA TRP A 33 4.43 -13.58 -26.80
C TRP A 33 4.15 -12.88 -28.14
N SER A 34 3.34 -11.83 -28.12
CA SER A 34 3.08 -10.92 -29.23
C SER A 34 3.13 -9.47 -28.75
N ALA A 35 2.93 -8.51 -29.65
CA ALA A 35 2.83 -7.09 -29.30
C ALA A 35 1.66 -6.77 -28.34
N GLN A 36 0.70 -7.68 -28.20
CA GLN A 36 -0.50 -7.52 -27.35
C GLN A 36 -0.43 -8.35 -26.06
N GLY A 37 0.66 -9.08 -25.81
CA GLY A 37 0.85 -9.91 -24.62
C GLY A 37 0.98 -11.42 -24.92
N PRO A 38 0.65 -12.31 -23.96
CA PRO A 38 0.84 -13.74 -24.12
C PRO A 38 -0.11 -14.35 -25.16
N VAL A 39 0.40 -15.27 -25.97
CA VAL A 39 -0.38 -16.01 -26.98
C VAL A 39 -0.02 -17.50 -26.90
N CYS A 40 -1.01 -18.35 -26.64
CA CYS A 40 -0.80 -19.80 -26.56
C CYS A 40 -1.27 -20.50 -27.85
N VAL A 41 -0.44 -21.42 -28.33
CA VAL A 41 -0.66 -22.16 -29.58
C VAL A 41 -0.65 -23.65 -29.32
N GLU A 42 -1.42 -24.38 -30.12
CA GLU A 42 -1.47 -25.83 -30.04
C GLU A 42 -0.18 -26.46 -30.59
N ARG A 43 0.29 -27.49 -29.90
CA ARG A 43 1.42 -28.33 -30.29
C ARG A 43 1.06 -29.78 -30.11
N THR A 44 1.51 -30.61 -31.04
CA THR A 44 1.42 -32.06 -30.87
C THR A 44 2.43 -32.50 -29.82
N ILE A 45 1.92 -33.00 -28.69
CA ILE A 45 2.70 -33.54 -27.60
C ILE A 45 2.50 -35.06 -27.60
N PRO A 46 3.55 -35.89 -27.49
CA PRO A 46 3.32 -37.33 -27.39
C PRO A 46 2.42 -37.62 -26.18
N THR A 47 1.39 -38.46 -26.28
CA THR A 47 0.46 -38.78 -25.16
C THR A 47 0.14 -40.27 -25.15
N GLY A 48 1.17 -41.10 -24.94
CA GLY A 48 0.98 -42.55 -24.81
C GLY A 48 0.53 -42.96 -23.40
N PRO A 49 0.05 -44.20 -23.20
CA PRO A 49 -0.36 -44.74 -21.89
C PRO A 49 0.75 -44.72 -20.81
N ARG A 50 2.01 -44.51 -21.19
CA ARG A 50 3.17 -44.28 -20.31
C ARG A 50 3.33 -42.83 -19.82
N MET A 51 2.41 -41.93 -20.17
CA MET A 51 2.50 -40.48 -19.93
C MET A 51 1.47 -39.94 -18.93
N ARG A 52 0.97 -40.77 -18.01
CA ARG A 52 0.22 -40.33 -16.81
C ARG A 52 1.11 -39.63 -15.76
N ASP A 53 2.38 -39.45 -16.07
CA ASP A 53 3.39 -38.81 -15.22
C ASP A 53 3.47 -37.33 -15.61
N GLN A 54 2.98 -36.46 -14.74
CA GLN A 54 2.93 -35.01 -14.96
C GLN A 54 4.32 -34.42 -15.24
N GLY A 55 5.41 -35.01 -14.69
CA GLY A 55 6.77 -34.57 -15.00
C GLY A 55 7.16 -34.81 -16.47
N LYS A 56 6.71 -35.92 -17.06
CA LYS A 56 6.93 -36.21 -18.49
C LYS A 56 6.12 -35.29 -19.39
N GLN A 57 4.89 -34.96 -18.99
CA GLN A 57 4.04 -34.02 -19.71
C GLN A 57 4.62 -32.60 -19.66
N ALA A 58 5.03 -32.14 -18.48
CA ALA A 58 5.71 -30.86 -18.28
C ALA A 58 6.96 -30.74 -19.17
N ARG A 59 7.78 -31.79 -19.18
CA ARG A 59 8.99 -31.84 -20.02
C ARG A 59 8.67 -31.74 -21.51
N ALA A 60 7.61 -32.40 -21.97
CA ALA A 60 7.25 -32.39 -23.37
C ALA A 60 6.71 -31.01 -23.81
N LEU A 61 5.90 -30.37 -22.97
CA LEU A 61 5.43 -29.00 -23.16
C LEU A 61 6.60 -27.99 -23.18
N LEU A 62 7.52 -28.08 -22.21
CA LEU A 62 8.70 -27.21 -22.16
C LEU A 62 9.64 -27.42 -23.35
N LYS A 63 9.82 -28.65 -23.83
CA LYS A 63 10.59 -28.89 -25.06
C LYS A 63 9.94 -28.23 -26.27
N ALA A 64 8.61 -28.26 -26.37
CA ALA A 64 7.88 -27.58 -27.44
C ALA A 64 7.97 -26.04 -27.31
N LEU A 65 7.97 -25.49 -26.09
CA LEU A 65 8.23 -24.07 -25.83
C LEU A 65 9.64 -23.66 -26.26
N LEU A 66 10.66 -24.42 -25.86
CA LEU A 66 12.06 -24.13 -26.14
C LEU A 66 12.44 -24.31 -27.62
N ALA A 67 11.65 -25.06 -28.39
CA ALA A 67 11.78 -25.12 -29.84
C ALA A 67 11.41 -23.78 -30.51
N GLY A 68 10.70 -22.89 -29.81
CA GLY A 68 10.30 -21.58 -30.29
C GLY A 68 9.06 -21.60 -31.20
N PRO A 69 8.58 -20.42 -31.62
CA PRO A 69 7.52 -20.30 -32.61
C PRO A 69 8.00 -20.79 -33.98
N THR A 70 7.07 -21.34 -34.77
CA THR A 70 7.30 -21.72 -36.16
C THR A 70 7.51 -20.48 -37.02
N ALA A 71 8.13 -20.65 -38.19
CA ALA A 71 8.32 -19.54 -39.14
C ALA A 71 7.00 -18.86 -39.58
N GLY A 72 5.87 -19.58 -39.54
CA GLY A 72 4.54 -19.01 -39.81
C GLY A 72 4.07 -18.09 -38.68
N GLU A 73 4.21 -18.52 -37.44
CA GLU A 73 3.86 -17.74 -36.25
C GLU A 73 4.78 -16.53 -36.08
N THR A 74 6.07 -16.67 -36.38
CA THR A 74 7.01 -15.53 -36.38
C THR A 74 6.59 -14.46 -37.40
N ARG A 75 6.08 -14.86 -38.59
CA ARG A 75 5.53 -13.90 -39.56
C ARG A 75 4.25 -13.20 -39.07
N GLN A 76 3.56 -13.78 -38.09
CA GLN A 76 2.39 -13.19 -37.43
C GLN A 76 2.78 -12.32 -36.21
N GLY A 77 4.08 -12.12 -35.97
CA GLY A 77 4.57 -11.33 -34.84
C GLY A 77 4.60 -12.08 -33.51
N ILE A 78 4.54 -13.43 -33.54
CA ILE A 78 4.69 -14.27 -32.36
C ILE A 78 6.18 -14.58 -32.14
N TRP A 79 6.66 -14.36 -30.93
CA TRP A 79 8.07 -14.53 -30.55
C TRP A 79 8.22 -15.15 -29.16
N SER A 80 9.45 -15.54 -28.79
CA SER A 80 9.78 -16.07 -27.47
C SER A 80 10.88 -15.24 -26.83
N ALA A 81 10.70 -14.85 -25.57
CA ALA A 81 11.73 -14.18 -24.77
C ALA A 81 12.83 -15.15 -24.31
N ILE A 82 12.58 -16.46 -24.34
CA ILE A 82 13.59 -17.46 -24.01
C ILE A 82 14.62 -17.52 -25.16
N PRO A 83 15.93 -17.29 -24.88
CA PRO A 83 16.97 -17.26 -25.90
C PRO A 83 17.04 -18.54 -26.73
N PRO A 84 17.18 -18.44 -28.06
CA PRO A 84 17.36 -19.59 -28.94
C PRO A 84 18.54 -20.47 -28.52
N GLY A 85 18.38 -21.79 -28.61
CA GLY A 85 19.39 -22.75 -28.19
C GLY A 85 19.36 -23.08 -26.70
N THR A 86 18.46 -22.47 -25.92
CA THR A 86 18.20 -22.88 -24.54
C THR A 86 17.55 -24.26 -24.51
N ALA A 87 18.09 -25.14 -23.67
CA ALA A 87 17.61 -26.51 -23.52
C ALA A 87 17.31 -26.83 -22.05
N LEU A 88 16.52 -27.88 -21.82
CA LEU A 88 16.38 -28.47 -20.48
C LEU A 88 17.64 -29.25 -20.11
N ASP A 89 17.99 -29.29 -18.83
CA ASP A 89 19.09 -30.14 -18.35
C ASP A 89 18.79 -31.63 -18.57
N ALA A 90 19.57 -32.29 -19.44
CA ALA A 90 19.34 -33.66 -19.89
C ALA A 90 19.94 -34.77 -18.97
N PRO A 91 21.11 -34.64 -18.32
CA PRO A 91 21.65 -35.68 -17.43
C PRO A 91 21.06 -35.68 -16.01
N ARG A 92 20.34 -34.62 -15.60
CA ARG A 92 19.51 -34.56 -14.38
C ARG A 92 18.12 -34.10 -14.78
N GLU A 93 17.37 -34.98 -15.43
CA GLU A 93 16.00 -34.67 -15.89
C GLU A 93 15.09 -34.40 -14.69
N VAL A 94 14.96 -33.14 -14.32
CA VAL A 94 14.09 -32.74 -13.23
C VAL A 94 13.36 -31.47 -13.64
N THR A 95 12.24 -31.67 -14.34
CA THR A 95 11.00 -30.95 -14.04
C THR A 95 10.31 -31.78 -12.96
N GLU A 96 10.85 -31.78 -11.74
CA GLU A 96 10.19 -32.47 -10.62
C GLU A 96 8.92 -31.69 -10.35
N MET A 97 7.80 -32.26 -10.76
CA MET A 97 6.54 -31.91 -10.15
C MET A 97 6.47 -32.68 -8.86
N GLN A 98 6.79 -32.00 -7.77
CA GLN A 98 6.69 -32.56 -6.44
C GLN A 98 5.21 -32.80 -6.10
N SER A 99 4.92 -33.75 -5.22
CA SER A 99 3.54 -34.11 -4.85
C SER A 99 2.75 -32.97 -4.20
N ASN A 100 3.42 -31.88 -3.80
CA ASN A 100 2.83 -30.66 -3.26
C ASN A 100 2.54 -29.58 -4.32
N GLY A 101 2.80 -29.84 -5.62
CA GLY A 101 2.56 -28.89 -6.71
C GLY A 101 3.72 -27.94 -7.00
N ILE A 102 4.90 -28.15 -6.42
CA ILE A 102 6.11 -27.38 -6.76
C ILE A 102 6.71 -27.91 -8.06
N VAL A 103 7.06 -27.00 -8.98
CA VAL A 103 7.74 -27.30 -10.24
C VAL A 103 9.05 -26.53 -10.34
N VAL A 104 10.15 -27.24 -10.60
CA VAL A 104 11.47 -26.64 -10.85
C VAL A 104 11.86 -26.82 -12.31
N VAL A 105 12.09 -25.72 -13.04
CA VAL A 105 12.51 -25.70 -14.44
C VAL A 105 13.98 -25.32 -14.52
N ARG A 106 14.82 -26.26 -14.94
CA ARG A 106 16.28 -26.06 -15.09
C ARG A 106 16.68 -25.90 -16.55
N LEU A 107 17.15 -24.69 -16.87
CA LEU A 107 17.54 -24.28 -18.21
C LEU A 107 19.07 -24.29 -18.37
N LYS A 108 19.52 -24.72 -19.54
CA LYS A 108 20.90 -24.57 -20.02
C LYS A 108 20.86 -23.73 -21.27
N ALA A 109 21.17 -22.45 -21.11
CA ALA A 109 21.25 -21.50 -22.22
C ALA A 109 22.68 -21.45 -22.80
N PRO A 110 22.85 -21.04 -24.07
CA PRO A 110 24.16 -20.78 -24.64
C PRO A 110 24.95 -19.75 -23.83
N PRO A 111 26.30 -19.78 -23.86
CA PRO A 111 27.12 -18.78 -23.18
C PRO A 111 26.73 -17.36 -23.58
N GLY A 112 26.48 -16.50 -22.59
CA GLY A 112 26.10 -15.09 -22.81
C GLY A 112 24.63 -14.86 -23.16
N ALA A 113 23.78 -15.90 -23.24
CA ALA A 113 22.36 -15.77 -23.59
C ALA A 113 21.55 -14.88 -22.63
N TRP A 114 21.98 -14.76 -21.38
CA TRP A 114 21.32 -13.95 -20.35
C TRP A 114 21.99 -12.59 -20.13
N ARG A 115 22.98 -12.20 -20.93
CA ARG A 115 23.74 -10.96 -20.72
C ARG A 115 22.85 -9.71 -20.79
N GLU A 116 21.80 -9.76 -21.59
CA GLU A 116 20.84 -8.67 -21.80
C GLU A 116 19.50 -8.92 -21.07
N LEU A 117 19.47 -9.85 -20.10
CA LEU A 117 18.26 -10.10 -19.33
C LEU A 117 17.88 -8.86 -18.50
N ASP A 118 16.70 -8.29 -18.77
CA ASP A 118 16.11 -7.22 -17.98
C ASP A 118 14.82 -7.69 -17.27
N HIS A 119 14.26 -6.81 -16.43
CA HIS A 119 13.07 -7.13 -15.62
C HIS A 119 11.85 -7.45 -16.49
N GLU A 120 11.67 -6.77 -17.61
CA GLU A 120 10.53 -7.01 -18.51
C GLU A 120 10.65 -8.36 -19.21
N THR A 121 11.80 -8.65 -19.80
CA THR A 121 12.11 -9.91 -20.47
C THR A 121 12.00 -11.09 -19.48
N PHE A 122 12.48 -10.91 -18.25
CA PHE A 122 12.31 -11.89 -17.18
C PHE A 122 10.84 -12.21 -16.91
N GLU A 123 9.99 -11.19 -16.72
CA GLU A 123 8.54 -11.38 -16.49
C GLU A 123 7.86 -12.11 -17.66
N ILE A 124 8.26 -11.81 -18.90
CA ILE A 124 7.77 -12.52 -20.09
C ILE A 124 8.18 -13.99 -20.06
N ILE A 125 9.44 -14.31 -19.72
CA ILE A 125 9.92 -15.70 -19.59
C ILE A 125 9.12 -16.45 -18.51
N VAL A 126 8.90 -15.83 -17.34
CA VAL A 126 8.11 -16.42 -16.26
C VAL A 126 6.69 -16.73 -16.74
N ARG A 127 6.03 -15.79 -17.44
CA ARG A 127 4.68 -15.98 -17.99
C ARG A 127 4.61 -17.05 -19.08
N GLN A 128 5.60 -17.12 -19.97
CA GLN A 128 5.65 -18.14 -21.01
C GLN A 128 5.78 -19.55 -20.41
N ILE A 129 6.68 -19.73 -19.44
CA ILE A 129 6.88 -21.02 -18.76
C ILE A 129 5.66 -21.37 -17.92
N GLY A 130 5.18 -20.44 -17.09
CA GLY A 130 4.03 -20.62 -16.20
C GLY A 130 2.74 -20.94 -16.96
N GLY A 131 2.41 -20.17 -17.99
CA GLY A 131 1.23 -20.39 -18.83
C GLY A 131 1.30 -21.70 -19.61
N THR A 132 2.48 -22.09 -20.10
CA THR A 132 2.67 -23.39 -20.77
C THR A 132 2.44 -24.57 -19.81
N LEU A 133 2.73 -24.39 -18.52
CA LEU A 133 2.58 -25.43 -17.50
C LEU A 133 1.24 -25.34 -16.75
N GLU A 134 0.44 -24.28 -16.93
CA GLU A 134 -0.85 -24.03 -16.24
C GLU A 134 -1.79 -25.27 -16.25
N PRO A 135 -1.94 -26.03 -17.35
CA PRO A 135 -2.80 -27.22 -17.36
C PRO A 135 -2.38 -28.35 -16.40
N LEU A 136 -1.20 -28.24 -15.79
CA LEU A 136 -0.71 -29.20 -14.79
C LEU A 136 -1.06 -28.81 -13.35
N GLU A 137 -1.74 -27.68 -13.14
CA GLU A 137 -2.19 -27.22 -11.81
C GLU A 137 -1.03 -27.07 -10.79
N TRP A 138 0.10 -26.52 -11.24
CA TRP A 138 1.22 -26.21 -10.35
C TRP A 138 0.87 -25.10 -9.35
N ARG A 139 1.52 -25.12 -8.18
CA ARG A 139 1.35 -24.12 -7.10
C ARG A 139 2.52 -23.17 -7.00
N GLU A 140 3.73 -23.69 -7.21
CA GLU A 140 4.97 -22.90 -7.15
C GLU A 140 5.84 -23.24 -8.35
N LEU A 141 6.45 -22.23 -8.96
CA LEU A 141 7.32 -22.36 -10.12
C LEU A 141 8.68 -21.73 -9.82
N TYR A 142 9.72 -22.53 -9.88
CA TYR A 142 11.11 -22.09 -9.78
C TYR A 142 11.79 -22.23 -11.13
N ILE A 143 12.30 -21.12 -11.68
CA ILE A 143 13.06 -21.13 -12.92
C ILE A 143 14.53 -20.90 -12.58
N GLN A 144 15.37 -21.88 -12.93
CA GLN A 144 16.81 -21.85 -12.70
C GLN A 144 17.55 -21.95 -14.03
N THR A 145 18.74 -21.36 -14.09
CA THR A 145 19.66 -21.51 -15.20
C THR A 145 21.03 -21.98 -14.71
N TRP A 146 21.73 -22.76 -15.54
CA TRP A 146 23.10 -23.15 -15.26
C TRP A 146 24.02 -21.93 -15.31
N ASP A 147 24.73 -21.65 -14.22
CA ASP A 147 25.83 -20.70 -14.18
C ASP A 147 27.16 -21.46 -14.32
N PRO A 148 27.89 -21.33 -15.45
CA PRO A 148 29.17 -21.99 -15.63
C PRO A 148 30.28 -21.43 -14.71
N ILE A 149 30.11 -20.23 -14.14
CA ILE A 149 31.08 -19.63 -13.21
C ILE A 149 30.91 -20.22 -11.81
N ALA A 150 29.70 -20.22 -11.28
CA ALA A 150 29.39 -20.85 -10.00
C ALA A 150 29.44 -22.39 -10.05
N GLY A 151 29.28 -22.99 -11.24
CA GLY A 151 29.27 -24.44 -11.42
C GLY A 151 27.99 -25.10 -10.89
N GLU A 152 26.89 -24.33 -10.78
CA GLU A 152 25.62 -24.78 -10.23
C GLU A 152 24.42 -24.12 -10.95
N PHE A 153 23.21 -24.57 -10.60
CA PHE A 153 21.98 -23.93 -11.05
C PHE A 153 21.60 -22.81 -10.09
N VAL A 154 21.49 -21.59 -10.62
CA VAL A 154 21.05 -20.41 -9.88
C VAL A 154 19.64 -20.01 -10.32
N PRO A 155 18.83 -19.37 -9.46
CA PRO A 155 17.60 -18.70 -9.87
C PRO A 155 17.84 -17.77 -11.07
N LEU A 156 16.95 -17.81 -12.08
CA LEU A 156 17.08 -16.90 -13.24
C LEU A 156 17.03 -15.42 -12.81
N ALA A 157 16.29 -15.11 -11.75
CA ALA A 157 16.18 -13.76 -11.18
C ALA A 157 17.53 -13.22 -10.64
N ASP A 158 18.46 -14.08 -10.26
CA ASP A 158 19.78 -13.66 -9.74
C ASP A 158 20.65 -13.04 -10.85
N LEU A 159 20.28 -13.24 -12.12
CA LEU A 159 20.95 -12.65 -13.27
C LEU A 159 20.37 -11.28 -13.67
N LEU A 160 19.32 -10.81 -12.98
CA LEU A 160 18.75 -9.49 -13.25
C LEU A 160 19.72 -8.37 -12.85
N PRO A 161 19.76 -7.27 -13.62
CA PRO A 161 20.49 -6.09 -13.20
C PRO A 161 19.88 -5.55 -11.90
N PRO A 162 20.68 -4.93 -11.01
CA PRO A 162 20.12 -4.30 -9.82
C PRO A 162 19.13 -3.22 -10.25
N ILE A 163 17.94 -3.20 -9.63
CA ILE A 163 17.00 -2.08 -9.80
C ILE A 163 17.72 -0.83 -9.28
N PRO A 164 18.01 0.17 -10.13
CA PRO A 164 18.58 1.42 -9.65
C PRO A 164 17.54 2.05 -8.74
N ALA A 165 17.78 2.04 -7.43
CA ALA A 165 16.94 2.81 -6.51
C ALA A 165 17.03 4.27 -6.97
N PRO A 166 15.92 4.93 -7.33
CA PRO A 166 15.96 6.32 -7.73
C PRO A 166 16.50 7.13 -6.56
N ARG A 167 17.75 7.57 -6.68
CA ARG A 167 18.33 8.53 -5.76
C ARG A 167 17.94 9.89 -6.29
N LYS A 168 17.19 10.66 -5.48
CA LYS A 168 17.07 12.09 -5.72
C LYS A 168 18.50 12.65 -5.71
N GLU A 169 18.94 13.24 -6.80
CA GLU A 169 20.18 14.03 -6.85
C GLU A 169 19.99 15.28 -5.99
N THR A 170 20.04 15.12 -4.68
CA THR A 170 20.44 16.17 -3.76
C THR A 170 21.90 15.92 -3.41
N LEU A 171 22.76 16.04 -4.40
CA LEU A 171 24.15 16.39 -4.15
C LEU A 171 24.16 17.91 -3.96
N LEU A 172 23.96 18.32 -2.72
CA LEU A 172 24.48 19.61 -2.25
C LEU A 172 25.99 19.61 -2.57
N SER A 173 26.51 20.75 -3.03
CA SER A 173 27.94 20.86 -3.35
C SER A 173 28.77 20.60 -2.08
N ASP A 174 30.03 20.16 -2.22
CA ASP A 174 30.92 19.94 -1.07
C ASP A 174 31.13 21.21 -0.21
N GLU A 175 30.78 22.40 -0.70
CA GLU A 175 30.76 23.66 0.06
C GLU A 175 29.55 23.74 1.03
N GLU A 176 28.38 23.20 0.67
CA GLU A 176 27.21 23.11 1.55
C GLU A 176 27.33 21.98 2.59
N ARG A 177 28.32 21.10 2.42
CA ARG A 177 28.63 20.00 3.34
C ARG A 177 29.31 20.47 4.64
N GLY A 178 29.63 21.76 4.75
CA GLY A 178 30.46 22.36 5.80
C GLY A 178 29.84 22.44 7.21
N GLU A 179 28.52 22.35 7.38
CA GLU A 179 27.92 22.49 8.73
C GLU A 179 26.81 21.48 9.11
N GLU A 180 26.17 20.75 8.18
CA GLU A 180 24.93 20.00 8.51
C GLU A 180 25.01 18.46 8.57
N ILE A 181 26.13 17.80 8.25
CA ILE A 181 26.20 16.31 8.29
C ILE A 181 27.41 15.79 9.05
N SER A 182 27.64 16.36 10.24
CA SER A 182 28.49 15.76 11.27
C SER A 182 27.69 15.28 12.49
N ALA A 183 26.35 15.31 12.42
CA ALA A 183 25.56 14.47 13.31
C ALA A 183 25.84 13.01 12.89
N PRO A 184 26.44 12.17 13.75
CA PRO A 184 26.54 10.75 13.45
C PRO A 184 25.13 10.26 13.10
N LEU A 185 25.00 9.47 12.02
CA LEU A 185 23.82 8.66 11.72
C LEU A 185 23.33 8.16 13.06
N ALA A 186 22.26 8.78 13.57
CA ALA A 186 21.94 8.62 14.96
C ALA A 186 21.77 7.11 15.14
N THR A 187 22.57 6.53 16.03
CA THR A 187 22.25 5.29 16.72
C THR A 187 21.01 5.50 17.60
N ALA A 188 20.00 6.22 17.08
CA ALA A 188 18.64 6.17 17.53
C ALA A 188 18.23 4.73 17.26
N GLY A 189 18.45 3.86 18.25
CA GLY A 189 17.92 2.51 18.25
C GLY A 189 16.46 2.65 17.86
N GLY A 190 16.12 2.16 16.67
CA GLY A 190 14.78 2.30 16.13
C GLY A 190 13.84 1.75 17.20
N GLN A 191 12.96 2.60 17.74
CA GLN A 191 11.95 2.11 18.65
C GLN A 191 11.02 1.24 17.80
N PRO A 192 10.91 -0.06 18.09
CA PRO A 192 9.97 -0.89 17.37
C PRO A 192 8.57 -0.29 17.55
N PRO A 193 7.75 -0.27 16.50
CA PRO A 193 6.47 0.41 16.54
C PRO A 193 5.58 -0.19 17.63
N ALA A 194 5.19 0.62 18.61
CA ALA A 194 4.17 0.25 19.58
C ALA A 194 3.06 1.31 19.57
N PRO A 195 1.77 0.92 19.58
CA PRO A 195 0.70 1.84 19.92
C PRO A 195 1.00 2.51 21.26
N GLY A 196 0.67 3.79 21.41
CA GLY A 196 0.95 4.52 22.66
C GLY A 196 2.42 4.87 22.89
N GLN A 197 3.18 5.14 21.83
CA GLN A 197 4.50 5.76 21.91
C GLN A 197 4.45 7.18 21.32
N GLY A 198 5.35 8.06 21.77
CA GLY A 198 5.53 9.39 21.17
C GLY A 198 6.09 9.31 19.75
N GLN A 199 6.42 10.46 19.14
CA GLN A 199 6.97 10.47 17.78
C GLN A 199 8.31 9.71 17.71
N PRO A 200 8.42 8.62 16.92
CA PRO A 200 9.65 7.86 16.78
C PRO A 200 10.76 8.68 16.11
N ARG A 201 12.00 8.27 16.29
CA ARG A 201 13.16 8.79 15.54
C ARG A 201 13.72 7.69 14.65
N GLY A 202 14.02 8.03 13.41
CA GLY A 202 14.63 7.15 12.42
C GLY A 202 15.22 7.93 11.23
N ALA A 203 15.42 7.23 10.11
CA ALA A 203 16.05 7.77 8.90
C ALA A 203 15.30 8.96 8.26
N LEU A 204 14.01 9.14 8.57
CA LEU A 204 13.17 10.24 8.08
C LEU A 204 12.88 11.30 9.17
N SER A 205 13.60 11.28 10.29
CA SER A 205 13.46 12.30 11.34
C SER A 205 13.62 13.72 10.76
N GLY A 206 12.72 14.62 11.14
CA GLY A 206 12.71 16.01 10.66
C GLY A 206 12.22 16.17 9.21
N LYS A 207 11.73 15.11 8.57
CA LYS A 207 11.10 15.19 7.25
C LYS A 207 9.58 15.19 7.38
N THR A 208 8.94 16.00 6.55
CA THR A 208 7.48 16.04 6.39
C THR A 208 7.11 15.33 5.10
N VAL A 209 6.24 14.32 5.17
CA VAL A 209 5.81 13.51 4.02
C VAL A 209 4.30 13.63 3.86
N TYR A 210 3.87 14.16 2.72
CA TYR A 210 2.46 14.18 2.33
C TYR A 210 2.13 12.91 1.54
N VAL A 211 1.03 12.23 1.88
CA VAL A 211 0.66 10.95 1.28
C VAL A 211 -0.75 11.03 0.72
N SER A 212 -0.90 10.73 -0.57
CA SER A 212 -2.19 10.56 -1.22
C SER A 212 -2.46 9.08 -1.48
N ALA A 213 -3.57 8.59 -0.98
CA ALA A 213 -4.06 7.23 -1.22
C ALA A 213 -5.01 7.14 -2.43
N GLY A 214 -5.02 8.16 -3.29
CA GLY A 214 -5.89 8.18 -4.48
C GLY A 214 -7.36 8.46 -4.16
N HIS A 215 -8.25 7.87 -4.95
CA HIS A 215 -9.69 8.17 -4.95
C HIS A 215 -10.43 7.53 -3.77
N GLY A 216 -11.67 7.94 -3.56
CA GLY A 216 -12.60 7.40 -2.55
C GLY A 216 -14.02 7.71 -2.97
N TRP A 217 -14.95 7.80 -2.02
CA TRP A 217 -16.26 8.39 -2.30
C TRP A 217 -16.10 9.83 -2.81
N GLN A 218 -16.63 10.07 -4.00
CA GLN A 218 -16.68 11.39 -4.63
C GLN A 218 -18.05 11.61 -5.29
N TRP A 219 -18.49 12.86 -5.31
CA TRP A 219 -19.72 13.24 -5.99
C TRP A 219 -19.58 13.06 -7.50
N ASN A 220 -20.62 12.52 -8.14
CA ASN A 220 -20.67 12.34 -9.58
C ASN A 220 -21.89 13.07 -10.15
N ASP A 221 -21.63 14.22 -10.80
CA ASP A 221 -22.68 15.08 -11.37
C ASP A 221 -23.49 14.42 -12.49
N TYR A 222 -22.92 13.44 -13.18
CA TYR A 222 -23.63 12.76 -14.27
C TYR A 222 -24.81 11.92 -13.75
N VAL A 223 -24.68 11.36 -12.54
CA VAL A 223 -25.72 10.56 -11.89
C VAL A 223 -26.33 11.22 -10.65
N ASN A 224 -25.84 12.39 -10.24
CA ASN A 224 -26.21 13.10 -9.02
C ASN A 224 -26.15 12.21 -7.76
N ASP A 225 -25.04 11.47 -7.62
CA ASP A 225 -24.84 10.50 -6.54
C ASP A 225 -23.36 10.33 -6.18
N TRP A 226 -23.10 9.87 -4.95
CA TRP A 226 -21.77 9.52 -4.48
C TRP A 226 -21.31 8.20 -5.09
N ARG A 227 -20.14 8.21 -5.73
CA ARG A 227 -19.54 7.00 -6.32
C ARG A 227 -18.05 6.93 -6.08
N THR A 228 -17.57 5.71 -6.03
CA THR A 228 -16.16 5.40 -6.25
C THR A 228 -15.84 5.55 -7.74
N GLN A 229 -14.60 5.88 -8.08
CA GLN A 229 -14.12 5.92 -9.46
C GLN A 229 -14.05 4.53 -10.08
N ARG A 230 -13.85 3.51 -9.24
CA ARG A 230 -13.75 2.12 -9.67
C ARG A 230 -14.95 1.32 -9.17
N PRO A 231 -15.52 0.44 -10.01
CA PRO A 231 -16.56 -0.46 -9.55
C PRO A 231 -15.99 -1.45 -8.55
N PRO A 232 -16.83 -2.08 -7.73
CA PRO A 232 -16.40 -3.19 -6.90
C PRO A 232 -15.92 -4.37 -7.75
N TYR A 233 -14.76 -4.94 -7.42
CA TYR A 233 -14.15 -6.08 -8.10
C TYR A 233 -14.12 -7.33 -7.20
N PRO A 234 -14.11 -8.53 -7.78
CA PRO A 234 -14.33 -8.78 -9.19
C PRO A 234 -15.83 -8.66 -9.53
N ASN A 235 -16.14 -8.11 -10.71
CA ASN A 235 -17.51 -8.05 -11.19
C ASN A 235 -18.05 -9.48 -11.43
N PRO A 236 -19.38 -9.69 -11.43
CA PRO A 236 -19.97 -11.00 -11.74
C PRO A 236 -19.31 -11.63 -12.98
N PRO A 237 -18.98 -12.94 -12.95
CA PRO A 237 -19.46 -13.98 -12.02
C PRO A 237 -18.59 -14.24 -10.78
N TYR A 238 -17.54 -13.45 -10.55
CA TYR A 238 -16.60 -13.71 -9.45
C TYR A 238 -17.14 -13.19 -8.11
N VAL A 239 -16.79 -13.85 -7.01
CA VAL A 239 -17.28 -13.53 -5.66
C VAL A 239 -16.37 -12.48 -5.00
N GLY A 240 -16.99 -11.39 -4.52
CA GLY A 240 -16.37 -10.36 -3.68
C GLY A 240 -16.60 -8.96 -4.23
N PRO A 241 -16.64 -7.93 -3.37
CA PRO A 241 -16.29 -6.60 -3.83
C PRO A 241 -15.12 -6.02 -3.01
N ILE A 242 -13.91 -6.11 -3.55
CA ILE A 242 -12.82 -5.17 -3.30
C ILE A 242 -13.10 -3.93 -4.13
N ILE A 243 -13.21 -2.78 -3.48
CA ILE A 243 -13.23 -1.48 -4.16
C ILE A 243 -11.79 -0.99 -4.17
N GLU A 244 -11.18 -0.86 -5.36
CA GLU A 244 -9.79 -0.39 -5.55
C GLU A 244 -9.53 0.91 -4.75
N ASP A 245 -10.44 1.86 -4.84
CA ASP A 245 -10.35 3.17 -4.18
C ASP A 245 -10.28 3.08 -2.64
N HIS A 246 -10.90 2.05 -2.05
CA HIS A 246 -10.86 1.80 -0.60
C HIS A 246 -9.69 0.91 -0.22
N ASN A 247 -9.37 -0.11 -1.02
CA ASN A 247 -8.23 -1.01 -0.80
C ASN A 247 -6.90 -0.24 -0.79
N ASN A 248 -6.71 0.69 -1.73
CA ASN A 248 -5.51 1.53 -1.75
C ASN A 248 -5.40 2.38 -0.48
N ALA A 249 -6.52 2.94 0.01
CA ALA A 249 -6.59 3.67 1.26
C ALA A 249 -6.24 2.82 2.46
N GLU A 250 -6.82 1.62 2.52
CA GLU A 250 -6.58 0.64 3.57
C GLU A 250 -5.10 0.24 3.63
N ALA A 251 -4.50 -0.11 2.49
CA ALA A 251 -3.09 -0.46 2.42
C ALA A 251 -2.18 0.70 2.83
N VAL A 252 -2.50 1.93 2.41
CA VAL A 252 -1.75 3.12 2.85
C VAL A 252 -1.88 3.32 4.35
N ASN A 253 -3.10 3.29 4.90
CA ASN A 253 -3.37 3.52 6.30
C ASN A 253 -2.74 2.46 7.21
N GLN A 254 -2.87 1.18 6.85
CA GLN A 254 -2.39 0.05 7.67
C GLN A 254 -0.88 -0.18 7.57
N TYR A 255 -0.24 0.19 6.45
CA TYR A 255 1.18 -0.12 6.24
C TYR A 255 2.01 1.14 6.01
N LEU A 256 1.78 1.87 4.91
CA LEU A 256 2.67 2.94 4.47
C LEU A 256 2.78 4.08 5.50
N LEU A 257 1.64 4.56 6.01
CA LEU A 257 1.62 5.64 6.99
C LEU A 257 2.36 5.25 8.27
N HIS A 258 2.20 4.00 8.71
CA HIS A 258 2.92 3.47 9.86
C HIS A 258 4.41 3.37 9.58
N TYR A 259 4.84 2.83 8.44
CA TYR A 259 6.26 2.73 8.10
C TYR A 259 6.95 4.10 8.03
N LEU A 260 6.31 5.10 7.43
CA LEU A 260 6.83 6.46 7.38
C LEU A 260 6.94 7.09 8.78
N TRP A 261 5.90 6.93 9.60
CA TRP A 261 5.89 7.40 11.00
C TRP A 261 7.00 6.73 11.82
N ASN A 262 7.18 5.42 11.67
CA ASN A 262 8.19 4.63 12.38
C ASN A 262 9.61 4.97 11.94
N ALA A 263 9.78 5.39 10.68
CA ALA A 263 11.04 5.95 10.20
C ALA A 263 11.30 7.37 10.73
N GLY A 264 10.38 7.97 11.50
CA GLY A 264 10.52 9.28 12.12
C GLY A 264 9.96 10.45 11.32
N ALA A 265 9.29 10.20 10.20
CA ALA A 265 8.66 11.27 9.42
C ALA A 265 7.44 11.84 10.14
N GLN A 266 7.19 13.14 9.94
CA GLN A 266 5.87 13.71 10.15
C GLN A 266 5.01 13.41 8.92
N VAL A 267 3.93 12.66 9.09
CA VAL A 267 3.16 12.11 7.97
C VAL A 267 1.80 12.79 7.88
N TRP A 268 1.53 13.43 6.74
CA TRP A 268 0.29 14.17 6.45
C TRP A 268 -0.49 13.46 5.34
N PRO A 269 -1.41 12.55 5.68
CA PRO A 269 -2.27 11.95 4.67
C PRO A 269 -3.31 12.97 4.20
N VAL A 270 -3.62 12.97 2.90
CA VAL A 270 -4.74 13.77 2.35
C VAL A 270 -6.07 13.01 2.39
N ARG A 271 -6.14 11.94 3.18
CA ARG A 271 -7.34 11.17 3.55
C ARG A 271 -7.23 10.78 5.03
N GLU A 272 -8.36 10.55 5.70
CA GLU A 272 -8.35 10.18 7.11
C GLU A 272 -7.65 8.83 7.33
N ARG A 273 -6.83 8.75 8.37
CA ARG A 273 -6.05 7.55 8.73
C ARG A 273 -6.74 6.67 9.77
N ASP A 274 -7.61 7.25 10.59
CA ASP A 274 -8.43 6.48 11.52
C ASP A 274 -9.64 5.91 10.77
N MET A 275 -9.67 4.58 10.68
CA MET A 275 -10.70 3.88 9.92
C MET A 275 -12.03 3.74 10.70
N SER A 276 -12.11 4.27 11.93
CA SER A 276 -13.33 4.34 12.72
C SER A 276 -14.19 5.53 12.31
N GLY A 277 -15.50 5.32 12.19
CA GLY A 277 -16.48 6.40 12.01
C GLY A 277 -16.78 7.19 13.30
N ALA A 278 -16.22 6.78 14.46
CA ALA A 278 -16.37 7.49 15.71
C ALA A 278 -15.51 8.76 15.75
N GLU A 279 -16.07 9.83 16.30
CA GLU A 279 -15.40 11.11 16.49
C GLU A 279 -15.91 11.80 17.74
N VAL A 280 -14.99 12.42 18.47
CA VAL A 280 -15.30 13.43 19.49
C VAL A 280 -14.31 14.58 19.33
N VAL A 281 -14.83 15.77 19.07
CA VAL A 281 -14.06 17.03 19.07
C VAL A 281 -14.33 17.76 20.37
N VAL A 282 -13.27 18.29 20.98
CA VAL A 282 -13.33 19.08 22.20
C VAL A 282 -12.64 20.40 21.91
N ASP A 283 -13.42 21.46 21.69
CA ASP A 283 -12.91 22.82 21.54
C ASP A 283 -12.73 23.50 22.90
N ASN A 284 -11.96 24.60 22.95
CA ASN A 284 -11.73 25.35 24.18
C ASN A 284 -12.95 26.14 24.65
N ASP A 285 -13.78 26.63 23.71
CA ASP A 285 -14.97 27.45 23.98
C ASP A 285 -16.29 26.74 23.64
N ASP A 286 -16.27 25.69 22.81
CA ASP A 286 -17.37 24.73 22.63
C ASP A 286 -16.89 23.27 22.73
N PRO A 287 -16.70 22.73 23.94
CA PRO A 287 -16.17 21.38 24.12
C PRO A 287 -17.11 20.27 23.63
N GLY A 288 -18.36 20.57 23.29
CA GLY A 288 -19.33 19.59 22.83
C GLY A 288 -19.89 18.66 23.93
N PRO A 289 -20.83 17.77 23.56
CA PRO A 289 -21.54 16.93 24.52
C PRO A 289 -20.65 15.83 25.12
N GLY A 290 -20.70 15.68 26.45
CA GLY A 290 -19.96 14.61 27.15
C GLY A 290 -18.44 14.83 27.20
N ALA A 291 -17.99 16.04 26.87
CA ALA A 291 -16.61 16.48 26.87
C ALA A 291 -16.45 17.78 27.66
N GLY A 292 -15.21 18.21 27.89
CA GLY A 292 -14.93 19.39 28.70
C GLY A 292 -13.53 19.93 28.49
N TYR A 293 -13.40 21.25 28.65
CA TYR A 293 -12.15 22.00 28.61
C TYR A 293 -11.94 22.74 29.93
N THR A 294 -10.73 22.66 30.49
CA THR A 294 -10.37 23.38 31.72
C THR A 294 -8.93 23.90 31.68
N GLU A 295 -8.66 24.96 32.42
CA GLU A 295 -7.36 25.60 32.49
C GLU A 295 -6.88 25.78 33.93
N SER A 296 -5.57 25.76 34.11
CA SER A 296 -4.90 26.24 35.31
C SER A 296 -3.76 27.19 34.95
N GLY A 297 -3.43 28.11 35.85
CA GLY A 297 -2.46 29.17 35.59
C GLY A 297 -3.06 30.30 34.75
N LEU A 298 -2.18 31.11 34.14
CA LEU A 298 -2.59 32.28 33.36
C LEU A 298 -2.71 31.94 31.87
N TRP A 299 -3.93 31.98 31.37
CA TRP A 299 -4.27 31.86 29.94
C TRP A 299 -5.06 33.08 29.49
N THR A 300 -4.83 33.51 28.26
CA THR A 300 -5.48 34.68 27.65
C THR A 300 -6.22 34.26 26.38
N THR A 301 -7.42 34.79 26.15
CA THR A 301 -8.15 34.59 24.88
C THR A 301 -7.50 35.46 23.81
N ALA A 302 -7.32 34.93 22.61
CA ALA A 302 -6.90 35.71 21.46
C ALA A 302 -7.89 36.84 21.16
N ALA A 303 -7.40 38.07 21.02
CA ALA A 303 -8.26 39.24 20.84
C ALA A 303 -9.00 39.29 19.48
N VAL A 304 -8.57 38.49 18.50
CA VAL A 304 -9.14 38.47 17.15
C VAL A 304 -10.04 37.25 17.02
N THR A 305 -11.35 37.48 16.95
CA THR A 305 -12.36 36.45 16.66
C THR A 305 -12.17 35.88 15.25
N GLY A 306 -12.58 34.63 14.99
CA GLY A 306 -12.38 34.02 13.67
C GLY A 306 -11.00 33.42 13.47
N THR A 307 -10.25 33.18 14.56
CA THR A 307 -8.85 32.75 14.47
C THR A 307 -8.55 31.40 15.10
N GLY A 308 -9.49 30.86 15.90
CA GLY A 308 -9.46 29.51 16.43
C GLY A 308 -10.16 28.49 15.54
N TYR A 309 -10.26 27.25 16.03
CA TYR A 309 -11.03 26.18 15.39
C TYR A 309 -12.49 26.63 15.15
N ALA A 310 -13.15 26.07 14.14
CA ALA A 310 -14.52 26.44 13.73
C ALA A 310 -14.79 27.95 13.53
N GLY A 311 -13.73 28.77 13.38
CA GLY A 311 -13.86 30.22 13.26
C GLY A 311 -14.19 30.93 14.58
N THR A 312 -13.87 30.33 15.73
CA THR A 312 -14.12 30.92 17.05
C THR A 312 -12.86 31.61 17.61
N ASP A 313 -12.50 31.34 18.87
CA ASP A 313 -11.32 31.87 19.55
C ASP A 313 -10.31 30.77 19.93
N TYR A 314 -9.17 31.17 20.46
CA TYR A 314 -8.22 30.23 21.06
C TYR A 314 -7.58 30.82 22.30
N ARG A 315 -7.00 29.96 23.11
CA ARG A 315 -6.34 30.30 24.38
C ARG A 315 -4.84 30.27 24.21
N PHE A 316 -4.12 31.19 24.84
CA PHE A 316 -2.66 31.20 24.79
C PHE A 316 -2.00 31.54 26.13
N ALA A 317 -0.81 30.99 26.32
CA ALA A 317 0.03 31.24 27.49
C ALA A 317 1.50 31.44 27.08
N THR A 318 2.25 32.18 27.89
CA THR A 318 3.69 32.33 27.70
C THR A 318 4.41 31.09 28.20
N THR A 319 5.32 30.60 27.37
CA THR A 319 6.15 29.42 27.68
C THR A 319 7.17 29.71 28.78
N VAL A 320 7.44 28.67 29.56
CA VAL A 320 8.46 28.66 30.61
C VAL A 320 9.40 27.47 30.42
N THR A 321 10.65 27.63 30.85
CA THR A 321 11.59 26.52 30.99
C THR A 321 11.46 25.92 32.40
N GLY A 322 11.62 24.60 32.52
CA GLY A 322 11.50 23.90 33.81
C GLY A 322 10.06 23.52 34.15
N THR A 323 9.62 23.82 35.38
CA THR A 323 8.30 23.41 35.90
C THR A 323 7.19 24.24 35.23
N PRO A 324 6.18 23.62 34.61
CA PRO A 324 5.08 24.35 34.00
C PRO A 324 4.30 25.16 35.04
N THR A 325 3.83 26.34 34.64
CA THR A 325 3.03 27.25 35.47
C THR A 325 1.60 27.39 34.98
N ALA A 326 1.30 26.88 33.79
CA ALA A 326 -0.03 26.87 33.21
C ALA A 326 -0.29 25.56 32.44
N ALA A 327 -1.53 25.09 32.47
CA ALA A 327 -1.98 23.91 31.73
C ALA A 327 -3.40 24.10 31.18
N ALA A 328 -3.67 23.49 30.03
CA ALA A 328 -4.98 23.35 29.43
C ALA A 328 -5.31 21.84 29.30
N VAL A 329 -6.53 21.46 29.61
CA VAL A 329 -6.94 20.05 29.72
C VAL A 329 -8.24 19.84 28.95
N TRP A 330 -8.21 18.94 27.97
CA TRP A 330 -9.37 18.44 27.24
C TRP A 330 -9.74 17.07 27.78
N THR A 331 -11.03 16.86 28.01
CA THR A 331 -11.60 15.60 28.46
C THR A 331 -12.76 15.19 27.57
N ALA A 332 -12.90 13.89 27.31
CA ALA A 332 -13.99 13.35 26.48
C ALA A 332 -14.42 11.97 26.99
N THR A 333 -15.72 11.66 26.89
CA THR A 333 -16.22 10.29 27.08
C THR A 333 -16.36 9.62 25.71
N LEU A 334 -15.48 8.66 25.40
CA LEU A 334 -15.50 7.98 24.11
C LEU A 334 -16.58 6.87 24.10
N PRO A 335 -17.25 6.62 22.95
CA PRO A 335 -18.42 5.75 22.91
C PRO A 335 -18.09 4.25 23.08
N THR A 336 -16.91 3.81 22.64
CA THR A 336 -16.55 2.39 22.58
C THR A 336 -15.10 2.16 22.98
N ASP A 337 -14.80 0.96 23.48
CA ASP A 337 -13.42 0.48 23.58
C ASP A 337 -12.79 0.45 22.19
N GLY A 338 -11.56 0.93 22.07
CA GLY A 338 -10.89 0.91 20.78
C GLY A 338 -9.62 1.75 20.72
N ARG A 339 -8.99 1.70 19.55
CA ARG A 339 -7.87 2.57 19.22
C ARG A 339 -8.41 3.79 18.48
N TYR A 340 -8.05 4.98 18.96
CA TYR A 340 -8.42 6.25 18.36
C TYR A 340 -7.14 6.99 17.96
N ALA A 341 -7.12 7.53 16.75
CA ALA A 341 -6.19 8.60 16.42
C ALA A 341 -6.54 9.84 17.25
N VAL A 342 -5.51 10.53 17.72
CA VAL A 342 -5.66 11.80 18.43
C VAL A 342 -5.04 12.89 17.58
N TYR A 343 -5.78 13.97 17.41
CA TYR A 343 -5.37 15.15 16.68
C TYR A 343 -5.46 16.38 17.58
N VAL A 344 -4.61 17.37 17.29
CA VAL A 344 -4.67 18.69 17.91
C VAL A 344 -4.82 19.74 16.83
N TRP A 345 -5.58 20.79 17.12
CA TRP A 345 -5.69 21.98 16.30
C TRP A 345 -5.02 23.15 17.01
N TYR A 346 -4.41 24.06 16.26
CA TYR A 346 -3.83 25.29 16.80
C TYR A 346 -3.62 26.33 15.70
N ARG A 347 -3.57 27.60 16.13
CA ARG A 347 -3.18 28.72 15.28
C ARG A 347 -1.65 28.85 15.19
N PRO A 348 -1.02 28.57 14.03
CA PRO A 348 0.43 28.61 13.90
C PRO A 348 0.97 30.04 13.82
N GLY A 349 2.26 30.20 14.09
CA GLY A 349 2.96 31.48 13.93
C GLY A 349 4.41 31.44 14.41
N TYR A 350 5.25 32.34 13.88
CA TYR A 350 6.69 32.34 14.18
C TYR A 350 7.02 32.44 15.69
N GLY A 351 6.25 33.22 16.45
CA GLY A 351 6.40 33.36 17.90
C GLY A 351 5.79 32.23 18.73
N ARG A 352 5.37 31.12 18.12
CA ARG A 352 4.78 29.97 18.82
C ARG A 352 5.85 29.03 19.37
N ALA A 353 5.46 28.21 20.36
CA ALA A 353 6.32 27.20 20.95
C ALA A 353 6.77 26.17 19.89
N PRO A 354 8.09 25.95 19.72
CA PRO A 354 8.59 24.97 18.75
C PRO A 354 8.46 23.51 19.23
N ASP A 355 8.09 23.30 20.50
CA ASP A 355 8.03 22.00 21.16
C ASP A 355 6.89 21.92 22.19
N ALA A 356 5.72 22.49 21.87
CA ALA A 356 4.52 22.46 22.71
C ALA A 356 4.23 21.04 23.22
N ARG A 357 4.15 20.86 24.54
CA ARG A 357 4.13 19.55 25.20
C ARG A 357 2.71 19.11 25.54
N TYR A 358 2.22 18.14 24.77
CA TYR A 358 0.96 17.45 25.05
C TYR A 358 1.21 16.13 25.75
N THR A 359 0.36 15.79 26.73
CA THR A 359 0.32 14.49 27.40
C THR A 359 -1.02 13.84 27.09
N ILE A 360 -1.00 12.69 26.43
CA ILE A 360 -2.18 11.89 26.12
C ILE A 360 -2.32 10.85 27.21
N HIS A 361 -3.44 10.88 27.94
CA HIS A 361 -3.80 9.91 28.97
C HIS A 361 -4.70 8.83 28.35
N HIS A 362 -4.15 7.63 28.20
CA HIS A 362 -4.82 6.53 27.50
C HIS A 362 -4.81 5.25 28.35
N ALA A 363 -5.48 4.19 27.89
CA ALA A 363 -5.63 2.94 28.66
C ALA A 363 -4.31 2.20 28.93
N GLY A 364 -3.22 2.61 28.28
CA GLY A 364 -1.87 2.09 28.47
C GLY A 364 -0.97 2.94 29.37
N GLY A 365 -1.48 4.07 29.91
CA GLY A 365 -0.70 5.03 30.68
C GLY A 365 -0.70 6.42 30.03
N GLU A 366 0.43 7.10 30.13
CA GLU A 366 0.61 8.45 29.61
C GLU A 366 1.66 8.46 28.50
N THR A 367 1.38 9.18 27.41
CA THR A 367 2.35 9.45 26.35
C THR A 367 2.55 10.94 26.18
N VAL A 368 3.79 11.40 26.27
CA VAL A 368 4.16 12.80 26.02
C VAL A 368 4.59 12.96 24.56
N VAL A 369 4.07 13.98 23.89
CA VAL A 369 4.41 14.35 22.52
C VAL A 369 4.72 15.85 22.44
N SER A 370 5.70 16.19 21.60
CA SER A 370 6.08 17.57 21.32
C SER A 370 5.62 17.96 19.93
N VAL A 371 4.92 19.10 19.83
CA VAL A 371 4.39 19.65 18.58
C VAL A 371 5.03 21.01 18.33
N ASN A 372 5.58 21.20 17.12
CA ASN A 372 6.03 22.52 16.69
C ASN A 372 4.83 23.36 16.24
N GLN A 373 4.36 24.26 17.10
CA GLN A 373 3.23 25.13 16.79
C GLN A 373 3.56 26.29 15.86
N GLN A 374 4.80 26.42 15.37
CA GLN A 374 5.15 27.46 14.40
C GLN A 374 4.63 27.14 12.99
N HIS A 375 4.36 25.86 12.71
CA HIS A 375 4.00 25.35 11.39
C HIS A 375 2.86 24.33 11.50
N HIS A 376 2.27 23.96 10.36
CA HIS A 376 1.32 22.86 10.23
C HIS A 376 0.12 22.90 11.21
N GLY A 377 -0.35 24.12 11.54
CA GLY A 377 -1.65 24.34 12.19
C GLY A 377 -2.71 24.74 11.16
N LEU A 378 -3.85 25.27 11.63
CA LEU A 378 -5.06 25.52 10.79
C LEU A 378 -5.63 24.25 10.14
N THR A 379 -5.31 23.08 10.71
CA THR A 379 -5.79 21.76 10.31
C THR A 379 -5.50 20.78 11.44
N TRP A 380 -6.06 19.57 11.38
CA TRP A 380 -5.87 18.51 12.35
C TRP A 380 -4.46 17.90 12.32
N HIS A 381 -3.65 18.23 13.33
CA HIS A 381 -2.30 17.69 13.50
C HIS A 381 -2.34 16.35 14.24
N TYR A 382 -1.96 15.26 13.58
CA TYR A 382 -1.91 13.93 14.19
C TYR A 382 -0.80 13.83 15.24
N VAL A 383 -1.15 13.40 16.46
CA VAL A 383 -0.20 13.23 17.57
C VAL A 383 -0.05 11.79 18.05
N GLY A 384 -0.76 10.84 17.43
CA GLY A 384 -0.61 9.41 17.73
C GLY A 384 -1.94 8.66 17.70
N SER A 385 -1.85 7.34 17.86
CA SER A 385 -3.01 6.46 18.00
C SER A 385 -2.90 5.68 19.29
N TYR A 386 -3.95 5.76 20.11
CA TYR A 386 -3.92 5.30 21.49
C TYR A 386 -5.15 4.46 21.79
N GLY A 387 -5.01 3.46 22.66
CA GLY A 387 -6.12 2.66 23.13
C GLY A 387 -6.89 3.38 24.24
N PHE A 388 -8.21 3.49 24.11
CA PHE A 388 -9.10 4.04 25.13
C PHE A 388 -10.19 3.03 25.49
N ARG A 389 -10.77 3.21 26.69
CA ARG A 389 -11.93 2.44 27.14
C ARG A 389 -13.20 3.29 26.97
N GLY A 390 -14.22 2.74 26.34
CA GLY A 390 -15.52 3.36 26.18
C GLY A 390 -16.15 3.66 27.54
N GLY A 391 -16.86 4.79 27.62
CA GLY A 391 -17.47 5.26 28.87
C GLY A 391 -16.48 5.69 29.96
N ARG A 392 -15.17 5.66 29.70
CA ARG A 392 -14.14 6.25 30.56
C ARG A 392 -13.67 7.56 29.96
N VAL A 393 -13.20 8.46 30.82
CA VAL A 393 -12.69 9.77 30.41
C VAL A 393 -11.35 9.59 29.71
N ALA A 394 -11.30 9.93 28.43
CA ALA A 394 -10.09 10.23 27.69
C ALA A 394 -9.63 11.65 28.04
N CYS A 395 -8.32 11.87 28.15
CA CYS A 395 -7.77 13.16 28.56
C CYS A 395 -6.51 13.52 27.76
N VAL A 396 -6.42 14.78 27.36
CA VAL A 396 -5.21 15.38 26.78
C VAL A 396 -4.87 16.62 27.60
N THR A 397 -3.61 16.77 27.98
CA THR A 397 -3.11 17.94 28.73
C THR A 397 -2.02 18.63 27.92
N LEU A 398 -2.15 19.95 27.73
CA LEU A 398 -1.10 20.81 27.21
C LEU A 398 -0.54 21.65 28.35
N THR A 399 0.78 21.75 28.45
CA THR A 399 1.43 22.66 29.42
C THR A 399 2.18 23.77 28.70
N ASN A 400 2.45 24.87 29.40
CA ASN A 400 3.33 25.92 28.89
C ASN A 400 4.83 25.61 29.02
N GLN A 401 5.20 24.35 29.31
CA GLN A 401 6.60 23.94 29.34
C GLN A 401 7.17 23.84 27.92
N SER A 402 8.33 24.46 27.71
CA SER A 402 9.07 24.43 26.44
C SER A 402 10.59 24.50 26.72
N ALA A 403 11.40 24.08 25.76
CA ALA A 403 12.83 24.38 25.76
C ALA A 403 13.13 25.89 25.54
N VAL A 404 12.16 26.65 25.04
CA VAL A 404 12.25 28.09 24.77
C VAL A 404 11.36 28.85 25.74
N THR A 405 11.92 29.84 26.44
CA THR A 405 11.15 30.75 27.30
C THR A 405 10.62 31.93 26.49
N GLY A 406 9.43 32.45 26.85
CA GLY A 406 8.90 33.67 26.26
C GLY A 406 8.23 33.52 24.89
N ALA A 407 8.28 32.32 24.28
CA ALA A 407 7.41 31.97 23.15
C ALA A 407 5.96 31.77 23.63
N VAL A 408 5.01 31.64 22.69
CA VAL A 408 3.58 31.45 22.99
C VAL A 408 3.15 30.01 22.72
N VAL A 409 2.55 29.34 23.71
CA VAL A 409 1.82 28.09 23.49
C VAL A 409 0.34 28.41 23.26
N VAL A 410 -0.29 27.71 22.30
CA VAL A 410 -1.71 27.85 21.96
C VAL A 410 -2.47 26.59 22.33
N ALA A 411 -3.61 26.76 23.00
CA ALA A 411 -4.60 25.74 23.31
C ALA A 411 -5.89 26.08 22.54
N ASP A 412 -6.43 25.12 21.82
CA ASP A 412 -7.62 25.29 20.98
C ASP A 412 -8.45 23.99 21.02
N ALA A 413 -8.49 23.20 19.94
CA ALA A 413 -9.25 21.95 19.90
C ALA A 413 -8.41 20.66 19.91
N VAL A 414 -9.01 19.59 20.43
CA VAL A 414 -8.53 18.20 20.36
C VAL A 414 -9.60 17.32 19.72
N ARG A 415 -9.19 16.42 18.82
CA ARG A 415 -10.08 15.43 18.20
C ARG A 415 -9.62 14.01 18.49
N PHE A 416 -10.57 13.16 18.87
CA PHE A 416 -10.40 11.71 19.00
C PHE A 416 -11.19 11.00 17.90
N GLY A 417 -10.53 10.17 17.11
CA GLY A 417 -11.17 9.34 16.08
C GLY A 417 -11.24 9.98 14.70
N GLY A 418 -11.66 9.19 13.71
CA GLY A 418 -11.70 9.57 12.29
C GLY A 418 -12.97 10.27 11.86
N GLY A 419 -14.10 9.94 12.47
CA GLY A 419 -15.40 10.55 12.17
C GLY A 419 -16.01 10.12 10.84
N THR A 420 -17.19 10.68 10.58
CA THR A 420 -18.01 10.40 9.40
C THR A 420 -18.26 11.71 8.67
N PHE A 421 -18.24 11.67 7.34
CA PHE A 421 -18.65 12.80 6.51
C PHE A 421 -20.18 12.79 6.39
N ASN A 422 -20.83 13.52 7.29
CA ASN A 422 -22.28 13.51 7.56
C ASN A 422 -22.94 14.89 7.50
N ASP A 423 -22.18 15.92 7.10
CA ASP A 423 -22.67 17.25 6.77
C ASP A 423 -21.83 17.79 5.60
N LEU A 424 -22.30 18.84 4.93
CA LEU A 424 -21.56 19.51 3.84
C LEU A 424 -21.07 20.89 4.26
N GLU A 425 -21.10 21.20 5.55
CA GLU A 425 -20.75 22.51 6.05
C GLU A 425 -19.26 22.78 5.80
N HIS A 426 -18.94 23.98 5.30
CA HIS A 426 -17.58 24.37 4.93
C HIS A 426 -16.90 23.51 3.84
N ILE A 427 -17.66 22.67 3.13
CA ILE A 427 -17.16 21.90 1.99
C ILE A 427 -17.61 22.55 0.69
N GLN A 428 -16.66 22.90 -0.18
CA GLN A 428 -16.96 23.31 -1.53
C GLN A 428 -17.33 22.09 -2.39
N THR A 429 -18.61 21.93 -2.70
CA THR A 429 -19.11 20.83 -3.54
C THR A 429 -20.47 21.15 -4.17
N ASP A 430 -20.76 20.49 -5.30
CA ASP A 430 -22.08 20.47 -5.94
C ASP A 430 -23.02 19.40 -5.34
N ALA A 431 -22.52 18.56 -4.42
CA ALA A 431 -23.34 17.58 -3.73
C ALA A 431 -24.46 18.25 -2.93
N THR A 432 -25.64 17.65 -2.93
CA THR A 432 -26.82 18.16 -2.20
C THR A 432 -27.06 17.46 -0.87
N TYR A 433 -26.34 16.36 -0.61
CA TYR A 433 -26.38 15.60 0.64
C TYR A 433 -25.01 14.96 0.90
N PRO A 434 -24.63 14.77 2.17
CA PRO A 434 -23.40 14.08 2.55
C PRO A 434 -23.47 12.58 2.23
N PRO A 435 -22.34 11.88 2.07
CA PRO A 435 -22.34 10.45 1.75
C PRO A 435 -22.71 9.56 2.95
N ASP A 436 -22.66 10.10 4.18
CA ASP A 436 -22.78 9.37 5.43
C ASP A 436 -21.83 8.16 5.46
N LYS A 437 -20.55 8.45 5.19
CA LYS A 437 -19.46 7.46 5.16
C LYS A 437 -18.30 7.91 6.03
N PRO A 438 -17.54 6.99 6.65
CA PRO A 438 -16.35 7.32 7.39
C PRO A 438 -15.37 8.14 6.55
N TRP A 439 -14.72 9.15 7.16
CA TRP A 439 -13.81 10.05 6.43
C TRP A 439 -12.66 9.34 5.72
N TRP A 440 -12.26 8.14 6.16
CA TRP A 440 -11.17 7.38 5.53
C TRP A 440 -11.56 6.84 4.15
N GLU A 441 -12.86 6.61 3.90
CA GLU A 441 -13.38 6.19 2.60
C GLU A 441 -13.53 7.35 1.62
N ILE A 442 -13.54 8.59 2.11
CA ILE A 442 -13.81 9.79 1.31
C ILE A 442 -12.58 10.16 0.46
N ALA A 443 -12.83 10.63 -0.77
CA ALA A 443 -11.79 11.10 -1.66
C ALA A 443 -11.04 12.33 -1.09
N ALA A 444 -9.76 12.45 -1.47
CA ALA A 444 -8.88 13.47 -0.92
C ALA A 444 -9.40 14.90 -1.09
N PHE A 445 -10.07 15.21 -2.21
CA PHE A 445 -10.65 16.53 -2.48
C PHE A 445 -11.52 17.06 -1.33
N TYR A 446 -12.37 16.21 -0.74
CA TYR A 446 -13.24 16.59 0.37
C TYR A 446 -12.48 16.61 1.69
N TYR A 447 -11.66 15.59 1.95
CA TYR A 447 -10.92 15.50 3.22
C TYR A 447 -9.94 16.66 3.41
N THR A 448 -9.31 17.17 2.35
CA THR A 448 -8.40 18.32 2.45
C THR A 448 -9.10 19.63 2.83
N GLN A 449 -10.43 19.68 2.77
CA GLN A 449 -11.24 20.83 3.19
C GLN A 449 -11.72 20.69 4.63
N ARG A 450 -11.51 19.53 5.27
CA ARG A 450 -11.82 19.31 6.68
C ARG A 450 -10.80 20.05 7.55
N ALA A 451 -11.22 21.19 8.10
CA ALA A 451 -10.40 22.03 8.97
C ALA A 451 -10.45 21.58 10.43
#